data_AF-A0A932TU35-F1
#
_entry.id   AF-A0A932TU35-F1
#
_cell.length_a   1.000
_cell.length_b   1.000
_cell.length_c   1.000
_cell.angle_alpha   90.00
_cell.angle_beta   90.00
_cell.angle_gamma   90.00
#
_symmetry.space_group_name_H-M   'P 1'
#
loop_
_entity.id
_entity.type
_entity.pdbx_description
1 polymer ?
#
loop_
_entity_poly.entity_id
_entity_poly.type
_entity_poly.pdbx_seq_one_letter_code
_entity_poly.pdbx_strand_id
1 'polypeptide(L)'
;MPVFDEVGYVRYGPAQGARDLQRSDLGKIVLGVPIARFEQRGTPAKEATAAFQLLSERGFNLGRGKPLNQVMAEAMKRLLADNNLRFEKVLSETQLEFCRLIPDNSIYLDDKVLCVEYTWRKGDFVVPGKRAEVAQYILSKLQHYVRKLGWTDA
;
A
#
# COMPACT_ATOMS: atom_id res chain seq x y z
N MET A 1 -2.53 10.46 -16.00
CA MET A 1 -1.13 10.64 -16.46
C MET A 1 -1.16 10.55 -17.97
N PRO A 2 -0.61 11.53 -18.72
CA PRO A 2 -0.71 11.57 -20.19
C PRO A 2 -0.26 10.26 -20.84
N VAL A 3 0.78 9.62 -20.29
CA VAL A 3 1.28 8.34 -20.80
C VAL A 3 0.22 7.24 -20.86
N PHE A 4 -0.72 7.15 -19.91
CA PHE A 4 -1.76 6.12 -19.94
C PHE A 4 -2.85 6.43 -20.95
N ASP A 5 -3.09 7.72 -21.19
CA ASP A 5 -4.05 8.18 -22.19
C ASP A 5 -3.49 7.94 -23.60
N GLU A 6 -2.17 8.08 -23.78
CA GLU A 6 -1.45 7.81 -25.04
C GLU A 6 -1.44 6.32 -25.43
N VAL A 7 -1.38 5.39 -24.47
CA VAL A 7 -1.46 3.93 -24.75
C VAL A 7 -2.89 3.37 -24.72
N GLY A 8 -3.91 4.22 -24.57
CA GLY A 8 -5.32 3.79 -24.59
C GLY A 8 -5.76 2.99 -23.37
N TYR A 9 -5.10 3.15 -22.21
CA TYR A 9 -5.52 2.48 -20.99
C TYR A 9 -6.84 3.05 -20.45
N VAL A 10 -7.80 2.16 -20.20
CA VAL A 10 -9.06 2.51 -19.55
C VAL A 10 -8.79 2.96 -18.12
N ARG A 11 -9.25 4.16 -17.76
CA ARG A 11 -9.18 4.67 -16.38
C ARG A 11 -10.35 4.10 -15.59
N TYR A 12 -10.04 3.29 -14.58
CA TYR A 12 -11.03 2.78 -13.65
C TYR A 12 -11.31 3.81 -12.55
N GLY A 13 -12.58 3.97 -12.19
CA GLY A 13 -13.01 4.87 -11.13
C GLY A 13 -12.71 4.34 -9.72
N PRO A 14 -12.82 5.18 -8.67
CA PRO A 14 -12.50 4.81 -7.29
C PRO A 14 -13.22 3.56 -6.78
N ALA A 15 -14.48 3.35 -7.19
CA ALA A 15 -15.27 2.17 -6.79
C ALA A 15 -14.69 0.84 -7.30
N GLN A 16 -14.13 0.84 -8.51
CA GLN A 16 -13.44 -0.35 -9.04
C GLN A 16 -12.11 -0.56 -8.32
N GLY A 17 -11.38 0.51 -8.00
CA GLY A 17 -10.17 0.45 -7.19
C GLY A 17 -10.40 -0.13 -5.80
N ALA A 18 -11.47 0.27 -5.11
CA ALA A 18 -11.85 -0.28 -3.81
C ALA A 18 -12.20 -1.78 -3.91
N ARG A 19 -12.94 -2.18 -4.94
CA ARG A 19 -13.27 -3.59 -5.22
C ARG A 19 -12.03 -4.45 -5.47
N ASP A 20 -11.09 -3.96 -6.27
CA ASP A 20 -9.87 -4.69 -6.57
C ASP A 20 -8.94 -4.73 -5.34
N LEU A 21 -8.88 -3.65 -4.56
CA LEU A 21 -8.19 -3.61 -3.28
C LEU A 21 -8.79 -4.63 -2.30
N GLN A 22 -10.11 -4.74 -2.20
CA GLN A 22 -10.81 -5.71 -1.33
C GLN A 22 -10.37 -7.16 -1.61
N ARG A 23 -10.08 -7.49 -2.87
CA ARG A 23 -9.65 -8.83 -3.28
C ARG A 23 -8.18 -9.11 -2.94
N SER A 24 -7.38 -8.08 -2.72
CA SER A 24 -5.97 -8.22 -2.34
C SER A 24 -5.79 -8.64 -0.88
N ASP A 25 -4.65 -9.24 -0.56
CA ASP A 25 -4.29 -9.57 0.83
C ASP A 25 -4.26 -8.34 1.73
N LEU A 26 -3.77 -7.20 1.22
CA LEU A 26 -3.82 -5.95 1.96
C LEU A 26 -5.26 -5.55 2.31
N GLY A 27 -6.18 -5.64 1.34
CA GLY A 27 -7.59 -5.37 1.59
C GLY A 27 -8.19 -6.32 2.62
N LYS A 28 -7.91 -7.63 2.52
CA LYS A 28 -8.34 -8.63 3.50
C LYS A 28 -7.80 -8.32 4.91
N ILE A 29 -6.53 -7.92 5.04
CA ILE A 29 -5.91 -7.49 6.31
C ILE A 29 -6.64 -6.28 6.89
N VAL A 30 -6.85 -5.24 6.07
CA VAL A 30 -7.53 -3.99 6.48
C VAL A 30 -8.96 -4.29 6.95
N LEU A 31 -9.65 -5.22 6.28
CA LEU A 31 -11.00 -5.65 6.64
C LEU A 31 -11.05 -6.65 7.82
N GLY A 32 -9.91 -7.11 8.34
CA GLY A 32 -9.86 -8.12 9.40
C GLY A 32 -10.30 -9.52 8.94
N VAL A 33 -10.32 -9.77 7.63
CA VAL A 33 -10.70 -11.07 7.05
C VAL A 33 -9.54 -12.06 7.23
N PRO A 34 -9.77 -13.26 7.78
CA PRO A 34 -8.75 -14.30 7.87
C PRO A 34 -8.18 -14.65 6.49
N ILE A 35 -6.86 -14.66 6.38
CA ILE A 35 -6.16 -14.99 5.13
C ILE A 35 -5.58 -16.39 5.26
N ALA A 36 -5.85 -17.27 4.30
CA ALA A 36 -5.09 -18.50 4.18
C ALA A 36 -3.64 -18.14 3.82
N ARG A 37 -2.65 -18.71 4.54
CA ARG A 37 -1.21 -18.41 4.40
C ARG A 37 -0.60 -18.67 3.00
N PHE A 38 -1.41 -19.02 2.01
CA PHE A 38 -0.97 -19.43 0.68
C PHE A 38 -2.01 -19.04 -0.39
N GLU A 39 -2.12 -17.75 -0.74
CA GLU A 39 -2.66 -17.42 -2.05
C GLU A 39 -1.55 -17.56 -3.09
N GLN A 40 -1.75 -18.51 -4.00
CA GLN A 40 -0.90 -18.69 -5.18
C GLN A 40 -0.97 -17.41 -6.02
N ARG A 41 0.21 -16.95 -6.46
CA ARG A 41 0.47 -15.93 -7.50
C ARG A 41 -0.82 -15.26 -8.03
N GLY A 42 -1.08 -14.03 -7.58
CA GLY A 42 -2.13 -13.22 -8.18
C GLY A 42 -2.00 -13.22 -9.71
N THR A 43 -3.12 -13.27 -10.42
CA THR A 43 -3.20 -13.23 -11.88
C THR A 43 -3.65 -11.82 -12.29
N PRO A 44 -2.78 -10.79 -12.17
CA PRO A 44 -3.14 -9.44 -12.56
C PRO A 44 -3.53 -9.44 -14.04
N ALA A 45 -4.53 -8.60 -14.39
CA ALA A 45 -4.87 -8.35 -15.78
C ALA A 45 -3.60 -7.93 -16.56
N LYS A 46 -3.53 -8.27 -17.85
CA LYS A 46 -2.36 -7.95 -18.68
C LYS A 46 -2.09 -6.45 -18.69
N GLU A 47 -3.17 -5.68 -18.70
CA GLU A 47 -3.21 -4.23 -18.66
C GLU A 47 -2.65 -3.70 -17.34
N ALA A 48 -3.06 -4.28 -16.21
CA ALA A 48 -2.55 -3.90 -14.89
C ALA A 48 -1.06 -4.24 -14.74
N THR A 49 -0.63 -5.38 -15.30
CA THR A 49 0.77 -5.80 -15.30
C THR A 49 1.64 -4.85 -16.12
N ALA A 50 1.22 -4.50 -17.33
CA ALA A 50 1.94 -3.60 -18.22
C ALA A 50 1.93 -2.16 -17.70
N ALA A 51 0.83 -1.68 -17.11
CA ALA A 51 0.77 -0.38 -16.44
C ALA A 51 1.71 -0.33 -15.23
N PHE A 52 1.74 -1.39 -14.41
CA PHE A 52 2.67 -1.48 -13.29
C PHE A 52 4.13 -1.51 -13.77
N GLN A 53 4.46 -2.31 -14.79
CA GLN A 53 5.79 -2.35 -15.39
C GLN A 53 6.22 -0.97 -15.88
N LEU A 54 5.37 -0.27 -16.64
CA LEU A 54 5.62 1.07 -17.15
C LEU A 54 5.86 2.10 -16.02
N LEU A 55 5.04 2.06 -14.95
CA LEU A 55 5.23 2.90 -13.76
C LEU A 55 6.56 2.59 -13.06
N SER A 56 6.86 1.30 -12.95
CA SER A 56 8.07 0.80 -12.34
C SER A 56 9.31 1.21 -13.14
N GLU A 57 9.25 1.18 -14.47
CA GLU A 57 10.36 1.52 -15.38
C GLU A 57 10.72 2.99 -15.36
N ARG A 58 9.70 3.86 -15.26
CA ARG A 58 9.85 5.30 -15.10
C ARG A 58 10.22 5.71 -13.66
N GLY A 59 10.20 4.76 -12.72
CA GLY A 59 10.47 4.97 -11.31
C GLY A 59 9.28 5.56 -10.57
N PHE A 60 8.87 4.90 -9.49
CA PHE A 60 7.83 5.43 -8.59
C PHE A 60 8.27 6.68 -7.80
N ASN A 61 9.58 6.98 -7.86
CA ASN A 61 10.25 8.01 -7.07
C ASN A 61 10.38 9.37 -7.77
N LEU A 62 9.70 9.63 -8.89
CA LEU A 62 9.70 10.94 -9.57
C LEU A 62 8.91 12.03 -8.80
N GLY A 63 9.03 12.09 -7.47
CA GLY A 63 8.28 13.01 -6.60
C GLY A 63 6.78 12.69 -6.49
N ARG A 64 6.33 11.54 -7.04
CA ARG A 64 4.92 11.11 -7.05
C ARG A 64 4.54 10.09 -5.98
N GLY A 65 5.46 9.71 -5.11
CA GLY A 65 5.17 8.87 -3.93
C GLY A 65 4.00 9.45 -3.12
N LYS A 66 3.98 10.78 -2.94
CA LYS A 66 2.90 11.47 -2.22
C LYS A 66 1.52 11.33 -2.88
N PRO A 67 1.34 11.69 -4.17
CA PRO A 67 0.09 11.40 -4.89
C PRO A 67 -0.36 9.95 -4.84
N LEU A 68 0.56 8.99 -4.95
CA LEU A 68 0.20 7.57 -4.94
C LEU A 68 -0.28 7.13 -3.55
N ASN A 69 0.42 7.54 -2.50
CA ASN A 69 0.02 7.31 -1.12
C ASN A 69 -1.36 7.93 -0.83
N GLN A 70 -1.65 9.12 -1.38
CA GLN A 70 -2.97 9.75 -1.26
C GLN A 70 -4.08 8.96 -1.96
N VAL A 71 -3.83 8.48 -3.18
CA VAL A 71 -4.78 7.62 -3.92
C VAL A 71 -5.05 6.33 -3.15
N MET A 72 -4.01 5.73 -2.57
CA MET A 72 -4.15 4.53 -1.75
C MET A 72 -4.95 4.80 -0.46
N ALA A 73 -4.69 5.91 0.23
CA ALA A 73 -5.46 6.33 1.39
C ALA A 73 -6.95 6.51 1.04
N GLU A 74 -7.26 7.11 -0.11
CA GLU A 74 -8.64 7.26 -0.57
C GLU A 74 -9.29 5.92 -0.90
N ALA A 75 -8.55 5.02 -1.56
CA ALA A 75 -9.02 3.66 -1.82
C ALA A 75 -9.30 2.90 -0.51
N MET A 76 -8.48 3.07 0.53
CA MET A 76 -8.70 2.49 1.86
C MET A 76 -9.94 3.07 2.55
N LYS A 77 -10.12 4.41 2.53
CA LYS A 77 -11.34 5.04 3.06
C LYS A 77 -12.58 4.47 2.40
N ARG A 78 -12.54 4.35 1.07
CA ARG A 78 -13.66 3.82 0.31
C ARG A 78 -13.91 2.35 0.63
N LEU A 79 -12.86 1.54 0.70
CA LEU A 79 -12.94 0.14 1.10
C LEU A 79 -13.60 -0.03 2.47
N LEU A 80 -13.18 0.75 3.47
CA LEU A 80 -13.75 0.70 4.82
C LEU A 80 -15.22 1.11 4.83
N ALA A 81 -15.55 2.20 4.14
CA ALA A 81 -16.93 2.70 4.02
C ALA A 81 -17.85 1.70 3.30
N ASP A 82 -17.43 1.15 2.16
CA ASP A 82 -18.20 0.17 1.37
C ASP A 82 -18.44 -1.14 2.16
N ASN A 83 -17.62 -1.43 3.18
CA ASN A 83 -17.75 -2.60 4.06
C ASN A 83 -18.31 -2.26 5.46
N ASN A 84 -18.83 -1.05 5.67
CA ASN A 84 -19.41 -0.59 6.95
C ASN A 84 -18.47 -0.76 8.15
N LEU A 85 -17.16 -0.67 7.96
CA LEU A 85 -16.20 -0.68 9.06
C LEU A 85 -16.08 0.71 9.66
N ARG A 86 -16.10 0.78 10.99
CA ARG A 86 -15.88 2.01 11.73
C ARG A 86 -14.40 2.36 11.72
N PHE A 87 -14.10 3.61 11.37
CA PHE A 87 -12.77 4.20 11.43
C PHE A 87 -12.91 5.69 11.74
N GLU A 88 -11.93 6.26 12.44
CA GLU A 88 -11.89 7.70 12.74
C GLU A 88 -11.38 8.48 11.52
N LYS A 89 -10.21 8.09 11.02
CA LYS A 89 -9.53 8.76 9.91
C LYS A 89 -8.56 7.83 9.20
N VAL A 90 -8.33 8.14 7.92
CA VAL A 90 -7.23 7.57 7.14
C VAL A 90 -6.36 8.74 6.67
N LEU A 91 -5.08 8.70 7.02
CA LEU A 91 -4.11 9.75 6.71
C LEU A 91 -3.04 9.21 5.76
N SER A 92 -2.42 10.11 5.01
CA SER A 92 -1.32 9.82 4.09
C SER A 92 -0.12 10.66 4.50
N GLU A 93 1.04 10.03 4.67
CA GLU A 93 2.32 10.68 5.02
C GLU A 93 2.21 11.71 6.15
N THR A 94 1.38 11.41 7.14
CA THR A 94 1.13 12.29 8.28
C THR A 94 1.72 11.66 9.53
N GLN A 95 2.38 12.47 10.36
CA GLN A 95 2.92 12.00 11.63
C GLN A 95 1.80 11.51 12.54
N LEU A 96 2.00 10.37 13.18
CA LEU A 96 1.06 9.87 14.20
C LEU A 96 1.04 10.82 15.41
N GLU A 97 -0.15 11.02 15.98
CA GLU A 97 -0.35 11.99 17.06
C GLU A 97 0.38 11.60 18.36
N PHE A 98 0.60 10.30 18.57
CA PHE A 98 1.19 9.75 19.79
C PHE A 98 2.67 9.36 19.65
N CYS A 99 3.27 9.43 18.44
CA CYS A 99 4.68 9.10 18.25
C CYS A 99 5.29 9.77 17.02
N ARG A 100 6.62 9.77 16.92
CA ARG A 100 7.36 10.43 15.81
C ARG A 100 7.46 9.59 14.54
N LEU A 101 6.45 8.77 14.26
CA LEU A 101 6.37 7.94 13.06
C LEU A 101 5.52 8.64 11.98
N ILE A 102 5.97 8.54 10.74
CA ILE A 102 5.27 9.06 9.55
C ILE A 102 5.13 7.88 8.58
N PRO A 103 4.05 7.09 8.66
CA PRO A 103 3.79 6.01 7.72
C PRO A 103 3.31 6.56 6.37
N ASP A 104 3.47 5.78 5.30
CA ASP A 104 2.92 6.15 3.98
C ASP A 104 1.41 6.33 4.06
N ASN A 105 0.70 5.38 4.67
CA ASN A 105 -0.70 5.52 5.08
C ASN A 105 -0.91 5.05 6.53
N SER A 106 -1.84 5.68 7.24
CA SER A 106 -2.32 5.21 8.54
C SER A 106 -3.84 5.17 8.59
N ILE A 107 -4.38 4.12 9.19
CA ILE A 107 -5.82 3.91 9.39
C ILE A 107 -6.08 3.87 10.89
N TYR A 108 -6.86 4.82 11.39
CA TYR A 108 -7.27 4.89 12.79
C TYR A 108 -8.56 4.10 12.98
N LEU A 109 -8.43 2.93 13.59
CA LEU A 109 -9.53 2.05 13.99
C LEU A 109 -9.79 2.23 15.49
N ASP A 110 -10.91 1.69 15.98
CA ASP A 110 -11.35 1.91 17.37
C ASP A 110 -10.31 1.45 18.42
N ASP A 111 -9.54 0.39 18.15
CA ASP A 111 -8.59 -0.23 19.09
C ASP A 111 -7.11 -0.07 18.71
N LYS A 112 -6.81 0.43 17.51
CA LYS A 112 -5.45 0.44 16.96
C LYS A 112 -5.28 1.42 15.81
N VAL A 113 -4.02 1.71 15.50
CA VAL A 113 -3.65 2.38 14.24
C VAL A 113 -2.91 1.39 13.35
N LEU A 114 -3.48 1.09 12.18
CA LEU A 114 -2.85 0.26 11.18
C LEU A 114 -1.99 1.14 10.27
N CYS A 115 -0.68 0.90 10.27
CA CYS A 115 0.27 1.62 9.43
C CYS A 115 0.62 0.77 8.21
N VAL A 116 0.59 1.38 7.02
CA VAL A 116 0.97 0.74 5.76
C VAL A 116 2.16 1.47 5.17
N GLU A 117 3.12 0.70 4.69
CA GLU A 117 4.35 1.16 4.04
C GLU A 117 4.43 0.47 2.68
N TYR A 118 4.63 1.24 1.62
CA TYR A 118 4.68 0.74 0.26
C TYR A 118 6.09 0.72 -0.29
N THR A 119 6.50 -0.44 -0.78
CA THR A 119 7.76 -0.59 -1.51
C THR A 119 7.48 -0.66 -2.99
N TRP A 120 7.41 0.50 -3.64
CA TRP A 120 7.22 0.58 -5.08
C TRP A 120 8.57 0.45 -5.81
N ARG A 121 8.86 -0.69 -6.45
CA ARG A 121 10.16 -0.93 -7.10
C ARG A 121 10.03 -1.35 -8.57
N LYS A 122 10.99 -0.87 -9.38
CA LYS A 122 11.16 -1.19 -10.81
C LYS A 122 11.36 -2.69 -11.00
N GLY A 123 10.46 -3.37 -11.73
CA GLY A 123 10.67 -4.78 -12.12
C GLY A 123 10.74 -5.80 -10.97
N ASP A 124 10.27 -5.42 -9.78
CA ASP A 124 10.40 -6.20 -8.55
C ASP A 124 9.01 -6.60 -8.04
N PHE A 125 8.28 -7.40 -8.82
CA PHE A 125 7.22 -8.20 -8.23
C PHE A 125 7.83 -9.10 -7.15
N VAL A 126 7.07 -9.47 -6.11
CA VAL A 126 7.51 -10.45 -5.11
C VAL A 126 7.69 -11.81 -5.80
N VAL A 127 8.86 -12.01 -6.39
CA VAL A 127 9.32 -13.24 -7.00
C VAL A 127 10.31 -13.90 -6.04
N PRO A 128 10.47 -15.24 -6.09
CA PRO A 128 11.35 -15.96 -5.16
C PRO A 128 12.75 -15.34 -5.01
N GLY A 129 13.35 -14.85 -6.09
CA GLY A 129 14.68 -14.23 -6.09
C GLY A 129 14.81 -12.86 -5.42
N LYS A 130 13.70 -12.18 -5.06
CA LYS A 130 13.74 -10.85 -4.41
C LYS A 130 13.20 -10.84 -2.98
N ARG A 131 12.80 -12.01 -2.46
CA ARG A 131 12.21 -12.13 -1.11
C ARG A 131 13.15 -11.66 0.00
N ALA A 132 14.44 -11.97 -0.11
CA ALA A 132 15.44 -11.58 0.89
C ALA A 132 15.63 -10.06 0.96
N GLU A 133 15.63 -9.38 -0.17
CA GLU A 133 15.76 -7.93 -0.25
C GLU A 133 14.55 -7.21 0.33
N VAL A 134 13.34 -7.69 0.01
CA VAL A 134 12.09 -7.19 0.60
C VAL A 134 12.09 -7.41 2.12
N ALA A 135 12.52 -8.58 2.60
CA ALA A 135 12.61 -8.88 4.03
C ALA A 135 13.60 -7.96 4.76
N GLN A 136 14.78 -7.71 4.18
CA GLN A 136 15.78 -6.81 4.75
C GLN A 136 15.29 -5.35 4.82
N TYR A 137 14.55 -4.92 3.80
CA TYR A 137 13.92 -3.61 3.81
C TYR A 137 12.87 -3.48 4.92
N ILE A 138 11.97 -4.46 5.04
CA ILE A 138 10.96 -4.50 6.10
C ILE A 138 11.65 -4.48 7.47
N LEU A 139 12.69 -5.29 7.65
CA LEU A 139 13.46 -5.33 8.90
C LEU A 139 14.07 -3.96 9.23
N SER A 140 14.68 -3.29 8.26
CA SER A 140 15.27 -1.96 8.44
C SER A 140 14.23 -0.92 8.86
N LYS A 141 13.03 -0.97 8.25
CA LYS A 141 11.90 -0.11 8.61
C LYS A 141 11.39 -0.39 10.02
N LEU A 142 11.23 -1.66 10.39
CA LEU A 142 10.83 -2.05 11.74
C LEU A 142 11.87 -1.60 12.79
N GLN A 143 13.16 -1.76 12.51
CA GLN A 143 14.23 -1.27 13.39
C GLN A 143 14.15 0.26 13.57
N HIS A 144 13.93 1.01 12.50
CA HIS A 144 13.69 2.46 12.60
C HIS A 144 12.46 2.78 13.44
N TYR A 145 11.38 2.02 13.29
CA TYR A 145 10.15 2.25 14.06
C TYR A 145 10.38 2.00 15.55
N VAL A 146 10.97 0.86 15.91
CA VAL A 146 11.29 0.49 17.29
C VAL A 146 12.19 1.54 17.94
N ARG A 147 13.20 2.06 17.22
CA ARG A 147 14.03 3.19 17.69
C ARG A 147 13.24 4.48 17.86
N LYS A 148 12.39 4.85 16.91
CA LYS A 148 11.56 6.08 16.98
C LYS A 148 10.51 6.02 18.07
N LEU A 149 10.09 4.82 18.46
CA LEU A 149 9.19 4.56 19.59
C LEU A 149 9.94 4.52 20.94
N GLY A 150 11.28 4.55 20.94
CA GLY A 150 12.09 4.47 22.16
C GLY A 150 12.05 3.09 22.83
N TRP A 151 11.71 2.04 22.08
CA TRP A 151 11.61 0.67 22.62
C TRP A 151 12.95 -0.04 22.71
N THR A 152 13.96 0.47 22.00
CA THR A 152 15.36 0.03 22.10
C THR A 152 16.26 1.25 22.03
N ASP A 153 17.33 1.26 22.82
CA ASP A 153 18.43 2.21 22.64
C ASP A 153 19.25 1.84 21.38
N ALA A 154 19.88 2.85 20.79
CA ALA A 154 20.43 2.91 19.42
C ALA A 154 21.14 1.64 18.90
#